data_AF-A0A9Q3DWB7-F1
#
_entry.id   AF-A0A9Q3DWB7-F1
#
_cell.length_a   1.000
_cell.length_b   1.000
_cell.length_c   1.000
_cell.angle_alpha   90.00
_cell.angle_beta   90.00
_cell.angle_gamma   90.00
#
_symmetry.space_group_name_H-M   'P 1'
#
loop_
_entity.id
_entity.type
_entity.pdbx_description
1 polymer ?
#
loop_
_entity_poly.entity_id
_entity_poly.type
_entity_poly.pdbx_seq_one_letter_code
_entity_poly.pdbx_strand_id
1 'polypeptide(L)'
;MAERGHKQLKDALVKMCGENGGKWKKYLLLVTLAERISTKRTTGFSPFELQFGQLPVLPIEMVTKTFSAVEWHKISTTEGSLEARAKQLEGKGNENESSRKTQKIKG
;
A
#
# COMPACT_ATOMS: atom_id res chain seq x y z
N MET A 1 -12.05 13.87 -12.30
CA MET A 1 -11.00 12.90 -11.87
C MET A 1 -10.63 13.04 -10.39
N ALA A 2 -10.58 14.26 -9.83
CA ALA A 2 -10.23 14.51 -8.42
C ALA A 2 -11.16 13.81 -7.41
N GLU A 3 -12.48 13.93 -7.57
CA GLU A 3 -13.46 13.34 -6.62
C GLU A 3 -13.32 11.83 -6.49
N ARG A 4 -13.18 11.12 -7.62
CA ARG A 4 -12.98 9.66 -7.62
C ARG A 4 -11.66 9.26 -6.97
N GLY A 5 -10.58 10.00 -7.22
CA GLY A 5 -9.28 9.76 -6.58
C GLY A 5 -9.33 9.98 -5.08
N HIS A 6 -9.95 11.07 -4.63
CA HIS A 6 -10.14 11.36 -3.20
C HIS A 6 -11.00 10.31 -2.50
N LYS A 7 -12.04 9.79 -3.17
CA LYS A 7 -12.84 8.67 -2.64
C LYS A 7 -11.97 7.45 -2.38
N GLN A 8 -11.16 7.03 -3.35
CA GLN A 8 -10.27 5.87 -3.22
C GLN A 8 -9.21 6.05 -2.12
N LEU A 9 -8.67 7.27 -2.00
CA LEU A 9 -7.72 7.62 -0.95
C LEU A 9 -8.37 7.53 0.45
N LYS A 10 -9.59 8.08 0.59
CA LYS A 10 -10.35 8.02 1.84
C LYS A 10 -10.68 6.57 2.20
N ASP A 11 -11.14 5.78 1.24
CA ASP A 11 -11.51 4.38 1.47
C ASP A 11 -10.29 3.54 1.90
N ALA A 12 -9.12 3.78 1.29
CA ALA A 12 -7.86 3.15 1.70
C ALA A 12 -7.42 3.59 3.11
N LEU A 13 -7.59 4.87 3.44
CA LEU A 13 -7.28 5.39 4.77
C LEU A 13 -8.18 4.77 5.85
N VAL A 14 -9.47 4.63 5.59
CA VAL A 14 -10.41 3.95 6.49
C VAL A 14 -9.98 2.50 6.71
N LYS A 15 -9.61 1.77 5.65
CA LYS A 15 -9.11 0.39 5.77
C LYS A 15 -7.83 0.30 6.60
N MET A 16 -6.89 1.23 6.44
CA MET A 16 -5.66 1.27 7.24
C MET A 16 -5.93 1.57 8.72
N CYS A 17 -6.93 2.38 9.03
CA CYS A 17 -7.34 2.66 10.42
C CYS A 17 -8.02 1.47 11.10
N GLY A 18 -8.70 0.61 10.33
CA GLY A 18 -9.52 -0.48 10.87
C GLY A 18 -10.61 0.06 11.79
N GLU A 19 -10.76 -0.55 12.97
CA GLU A 19 -11.77 -0.16 13.97
C GLU A 19 -11.44 1.16 14.69
N ASN A 20 -10.17 1.58 14.69
CA ASN A 20 -9.73 2.80 15.38
C ASN A 20 -9.48 3.93 14.37
N GLY A 21 -10.54 4.67 14.06
CA GLY A 21 -10.50 5.85 13.20
C GLY A 21 -9.54 6.95 13.67
N GLY A 22 -9.22 7.02 14.97
CA GLY A 22 -8.28 8.00 15.54
C GLY A 22 -6.84 7.87 15.01
N LYS A 23 -6.49 6.73 14.42
CA LYS A 23 -5.16 6.47 13.82
C LYS A 23 -4.97 7.15 12.46
N TRP A 24 -5.98 7.85 11.91
CA TRP A 24 -5.91 8.44 10.56
C TRP A 24 -4.70 9.36 10.37
N LYS A 25 -4.31 10.14 11.39
CA LYS A 25 -3.14 11.02 11.32
C LYS A 25 -1.85 10.24 11.07
N LYS A 26 -1.72 9.04 11.64
CA LYS A 26 -0.57 8.15 11.45
C LYS A 26 -0.53 7.62 10.01
N TYR A 27 -1.68 7.23 9.47
CA TYR A 27 -1.74 6.53 8.17
C TYR A 27 -1.91 7.45 6.96
N LEU A 28 -2.30 8.72 7.17
CA LEU A 28 -2.52 9.66 6.07
C LEU A 28 -1.30 9.79 5.16
N LEU A 29 -0.11 9.97 5.74
CA LEU A 29 1.13 10.10 4.98
C LEU A 29 1.46 8.81 4.21
N LEU A 30 1.27 7.64 4.83
CA LEU A 30 1.54 6.34 4.21
C LEU A 30 0.61 6.08 3.01
N VAL A 31 -0.69 6.37 3.16
CA VAL A 31 -1.68 6.17 2.10
C VAL A 31 -1.49 7.19 0.97
N THR A 32 -1.10 8.42 1.29
CA THR A 32 -0.80 9.45 0.29
C THR A 32 0.47 9.10 -0.50
N LEU A 33 1.51 8.62 0.18
CA LEU A 33 2.73 8.16 -0.50
C LEU A 33 2.43 6.95 -1.38
N ALA A 34 1.68 5.97 -0.86
CA ALA A 34 1.20 4.82 -1.63
C ALA A 34 0.47 5.24 -2.91
N GLU A 35 -0.38 6.27 -2.85
CA GLU A 35 -1.11 6.79 -4.00
C GLU A 35 -0.19 7.38 -5.08
N ARG A 36 0.85 8.10 -4.66
CA ARG A 36 1.81 8.74 -5.57
C ARG A 36 2.73 7.75 -6.28
N ILE A 37 3.10 6.66 -5.62
CA ILE A 37 4.04 5.66 -6.15
C ILE A 37 3.34 4.46 -6.79
N SER A 38 2.01 4.35 -6.70
CA SER A 38 1.26 3.25 -7.30
C SER A 38 0.84 3.60 -8.71
N THR A 39 1.07 2.66 -9.63
CA THR A 39 0.66 2.78 -11.03
C THR A 39 -0.86 2.95 -11.16
N LYS A 40 -1.30 3.96 -11.90
CA LYS A 40 -2.72 4.16 -12.20
C LYS A 40 -3.09 3.33 -13.42
N ARG A 41 -4.20 2.58 -13.33
CA ARG A 41 -4.74 1.79 -14.46
C ARG A 41 -5.05 2.62 -15.71
N THR A 42 -5.40 3.90 -15.54
CA THR A 42 -5.79 4.77 -16.66
C THR A 42 -4.60 5.23 -17.50
N THR A 43 -3.43 5.42 -16.89
CA THR A 43 -2.24 5.95 -17.55
C THR A 43 -1.15 4.90 -17.74
N GLY A 44 -1.19 3.80 -16.97
CA GLY A 44 -0.09 2.84 -16.93
C GLY A 44 1.14 3.34 -16.16
N PHE A 45 1.08 4.54 -15.59
CA PHE A 45 2.17 5.17 -14.83
C PHE A 45 1.67 5.63 -13.45
N SER A 46 2.57 5.71 -12.48
CA SER A 46 2.32 6.34 -11.18
C SER A 46 2.34 7.87 -11.31
N PRO A 47 1.65 8.61 -10.42
CA PRO A 47 1.77 10.06 -10.37
C PRO A 47 3.21 10.56 -10.23
N PHE A 48 4.06 9.83 -9.50
CA PHE A 48 5.47 10.14 -9.37
C PHE A 48 6.21 10.05 -10.71
N GLU A 49 6.02 8.96 -11.46
CA GLU A 49 6.64 8.80 -12.79
C GLU A 49 6.19 9.90 -13.75
N LEU A 50 4.91 10.25 -13.75
CA LEU A 50 4.41 11.34 -14.60
C LEU A 50 5.01 12.70 -14.25
N GLN A 51 5.33 12.92 -12.97
CA GLN A 51 5.88 14.20 -12.50
C GLN A 51 7.40 14.31 -12.70
N PHE A 52 8.14 13.20 -12.52
CA PHE A 52 9.60 13.20 -12.46
C PHE A 52 10.28 12.44 -13.60
N GLY A 53 9.53 11.73 -14.44
CA GLY A 53 10.05 10.94 -15.55
C GLY A 53 10.89 9.73 -15.14
N GLN A 54 10.81 9.30 -13.88
CA GLN A 54 11.58 8.18 -13.35
C GLN A 54 10.79 7.38 -12.31
N LEU A 55 11.21 6.14 -12.06
CA LEU A 55 10.61 5.29 -11.03
C LEU A 55 10.92 5.82 -9.62
N PRO A 56 9.98 5.74 -8.66
CA PRO A 56 10.25 6.10 -7.29
C PRO A 56 11.20 5.07 -6.65
N VAL A 57 12.38 5.51 -6.20
CA VAL A 57 13.32 4.69 -5.43
C VAL A 57 13.05 4.89 -3.95
N LEU A 58 12.66 3.83 -3.24
CA LEU A 58 12.32 3.93 -1.82
C LEU A 58 13.44 3.35 -0.95
N PRO A 59 13.91 4.05 0.10
CA PRO A 59 14.95 3.52 0.98
C PRO A 59 14.59 2.16 1.61
N ILE A 60 13.30 1.91 1.86
CA ILE A 60 12.82 0.63 2.40
C ILE A 60 13.06 -0.56 1.46
N GLU A 61 13.14 -0.32 0.14
CA GLU A 61 13.47 -1.38 -0.83
C GLU A 61 14.92 -1.83 -0.72
N MET A 62 15.81 -0.96 -0.23
CA MET A 62 17.21 -1.31 0.03
C MET A 62 17.40 -2.14 1.30
N VAL A 63 16.48 -1.98 2.27
CA VAL A 63 16.58 -2.61 3.60
C VAL A 63 15.78 -3.91 3.67
N THR A 64 14.65 -4.00 2.96
CA THR A 64 13.68 -5.08 3.17
C THR A 64 13.12 -5.60 1.84
N LYS A 65 13.15 -6.92 1.63
CA LYS A 65 12.51 -7.62 0.49
C LYS A 65 10.97 -7.63 0.56
N THR A 66 10.34 -6.66 1.22
CA THR A 66 8.89 -6.61 1.47
C THR A 66 8.06 -6.50 0.19
N PHE A 67 8.69 -6.11 -0.92
CA PHE A 67 8.01 -5.93 -2.20
C PHE A 67 7.42 -7.21 -2.78
N SER A 68 8.06 -8.35 -2.53
CA SER A 68 7.64 -9.66 -3.06
C SER A 68 6.56 -10.35 -2.21
N ALA A 69 6.23 -9.83 -1.03
CA ALA A 69 5.29 -10.48 -0.11
C ALA A 69 3.81 -10.26 -0.45
N VAL A 70 3.50 -9.33 -1.35
CA VAL A 70 2.12 -8.97 -1.70
C VAL A 70 1.64 -9.77 -2.92
N GLU A 71 0.54 -10.51 -2.75
CA GLU A 71 -0.13 -11.25 -3.82
C GLU A 71 -0.98 -10.30 -4.69
N TRP A 72 -0.32 -9.48 -5.53
CA TRP A 72 -0.97 -8.44 -6.32
C TRP A 72 -2.13 -8.93 -7.20
N HIS A 73 -2.07 -10.17 -7.68
CA HIS A 73 -3.12 -10.78 -8.49
C HIS A 73 -4.46 -10.96 -7.74
N LYS A 74 -4.45 -10.99 -6.40
CA LYS A 74 -5.67 -11.08 -5.57
C LYS A 74 -6.31 -9.70 -5.33
N ILE A 75 -5.61 -8.62 -5.65
CA ILE A 75 -6.06 -7.26 -5.37
C ILE A 75 -6.69 -6.66 -6.63
N SER A 76 -8.01 -6.58 -6.66
CA SER A 76 -8.75 -6.05 -7.80
C SER A 76 -9.09 -4.56 -7.64
N THR A 77 -9.21 -4.05 -6.42
CA THR A 77 -9.65 -2.67 -6.16
C THR A 77 -8.49 -1.70 -5.93
N THR A 78 -8.70 -0.43 -6.28
CA THR A 78 -7.64 0.59 -6.20
C THR A 78 -7.29 0.89 -4.75
N GLU A 79 -8.30 1.06 -3.91
CA GLU A 79 -8.13 1.27 -2.47
C GLU A 79 -7.47 0.06 -1.78
N GLY A 80 -7.70 -1.17 -2.28
CA GLY A 80 -6.98 -2.36 -1.80
C GLY A 80 -5.51 -2.34 -2.18
N SER A 81 -5.16 -1.89 -3.40
CA SER A 81 -3.75 -1.70 -3.80
C SER A 81 -3.08 -0.63 -2.94
N LEU A 82 -3.77 0.48 -2.67
CA LEU A 82 -3.26 1.55 -1.80
C LEU A 82 -3.05 1.08 -0.36
N GLU A 83 -3.98 0.29 0.18
CA GLU A 83 -3.88 -0.32 1.51
C GLU A 83 -2.68 -1.27 1.59
N ALA A 84 -2.56 -2.21 0.64
CA ALA A 84 -1.45 -3.17 0.61
C ALA A 84 -0.09 -2.45 0.50
N ARG A 85 -0.03 -1.42 -0.35
CA ARG A 85 1.15 -0.57 -0.50
C ARG A 85 1.47 0.20 0.77
N ALA A 86 0.47 0.78 1.42
CA ALA A 86 0.66 1.49 2.69
C ALA A 86 1.14 0.54 3.82
N LYS A 87 0.69 -0.72 3.86
CA LYS A 87 1.21 -1.74 4.78
C LYS A 87 2.67 -2.11 4.50
N GLN A 88 3.07 -2.16 3.23
CA GLN A 88 4.49 -2.33 2.87
C GLN A 88 5.33 -1.16 3.38
N LEU A 89 4.85 0.08 3.20
CA LEU A 89 5.52 1.30 3.66
C LEU A 89 5.55 1.41 5.19
N GLU A 90 4.54 0.90 5.90
CA GLU A 90 4.56 0.82 7.37
C GLU A 90 5.64 -0.17 7.87
N GLY A 91 6.14 -1.06 7.01
CA GLY A 91 7.07 -2.12 7.39
C GLY A 91 6.39 -3.40 7.90
N LYS A 92 5.06 -3.49 7.83
CA LYS A 92 4.30 -4.67 8.30
C LYS A 92 4.16 -5.79 7.28
N GLY A 93 4.73 -5.67 6.08
CA GLY A 93 4.56 -6.68 5.03
C GLY A 93 5.11 -8.08 5.35
N ASN A 94 5.83 -8.24 6.47
CA ASN A 94 6.40 -9.52 6.93
C ASN A 94 5.51 -10.27 7.95
N GLU A 95 4.47 -9.66 8.52
CA GLU A 95 3.64 -10.30 9.57
C GLU A 95 2.87 -11.53 9.04
N ASN A 96 2.56 -11.54 7.73
CA ASN A 96 1.86 -12.64 7.08
C ASN A 96 2.72 -13.92 6.97
N GLU A 97 4.04 -13.82 6.92
CA GLU A 97 4.92 -14.99 6.85
C GLU A 97 5.09 -15.65 8.22
N SER A 98 5.22 -14.85 9.28
CA SER A 98 5.25 -15.35 10.67
C SER A 98 3.94 -16.04 11.05
N SER A 99 2.79 -15.50 10.62
CA SER A 99 1.48 -16.09 10.90
C SER A 99 1.27 -17.43 10.18
N ARG A 100 1.81 -17.59 8.96
CA ARG A 100 1.81 -18.87 8.21
C ARG A 100 2.71 -19.92 8.84
N LYS A 101 3.86 -19.53 9.40
CA LYS A 101 4.76 -20.44 10.13
C LYS A 101 4.12 -20.93 11.43
N THR A 102 3.44 -20.06 12.18
CA THR A 102 2.77 -20.45 13.44
C THR A 102 1.61 -21.43 13.23
N GLN A 103 0.88 -21.38 12.11
CA GLN A 103 -0.18 -22.35 11.80
C GLN A 103 0.35 -23.72 11.36
N LYS A 104 1.55 -23.79 10.78
CA LYS A 104 2.16 -25.06 10.32
C LYS A 104 2.81 -25.88 11.45
N ILE A 105 3.02 -25.29 12.62
CA ILE A 105 3.63 -25.94 13.80
C ILE A 105 2.54 -26.50 14.74
N LYS A 106 1.27 -26.12 14.55
CA LYS A 106 0.12 -26.55 15.36
C LYS A 106 -0.77 -27.60 14.67
N GLY A 107 -0.38 -28.09 13.49
CA GLY A 107 -1.10 -29.11 12.71
C GLY A 107 -0.30 -30.40 12.62
#